data_AF-A0A6P1EXX7-F1
#
_entry.id   AF-A0A6P1EXX7-F1
#
_cell.length_a   1.000
_cell.length_b   1.000
_cell.length_c   1.000
_cell.angle_alpha   90.00
_cell.angle_beta   90.00
_cell.angle_gamma   90.00
#
_symmetry.space_group_name_H-M   'P 1'
#
loop_
_entity.id
_entity.type
_entity.pdbx_description
1 polymer ?
#
loop_
_entity_poly.entity_id
_entity_poly.type
_entity_poly.pdbx_seq_one_letter_code
_entity_poly.pdbx_strand_id
1 'polypeptide(L)'
;MNEPSKIADELELMRYSYVYSTTGGVMLAAHESRDQIMHLIGLPTEGTSMMNVRSDGSEHWIVLDKYFEPGPGIDAVSEAIMHSWASLMCLTMGHRLKESGLSTRPLFEFVRHLRNAVAHGETFTIDHWKGTAQFDHLIITPDHNGIRLWDFLTAGDVLALLDAVILELRAEAVASNQRDAPSPLPKE
;
A
#
# COMPACT_ATOMS: atom_id res chain seq x y z
N MET A 1 18.52 -0.86 15.32
CA MET A 1 17.94 -0.10 14.20
C MET A 1 16.77 0.70 14.73
N ASN A 2 16.70 2.00 14.46
CA ASN A 2 15.59 2.83 14.93
C ASN A 2 14.30 2.54 14.15
N GLU A 3 13.17 2.93 14.72
CA GLU A 3 11.85 2.56 14.21
C GLU A 3 11.58 3.02 12.76
N PRO A 4 11.89 4.28 12.36
CA PRO A 4 11.69 4.71 10.97
C PRO A 4 12.46 3.84 9.96
N SER A 5 13.68 3.41 10.29
CA SER A 5 14.48 2.55 9.40
C SER A 5 13.89 1.16 9.25
N LYS A 6 13.30 0.58 10.30
CA LYS A 6 12.65 -0.74 10.19
C LYS A 6 11.43 -0.66 9.27
N ILE A 7 10.60 0.38 9.43
CA ILE A 7 9.42 0.58 8.59
C ILE A 7 9.85 0.74 7.13
N ALA A 8 10.90 1.52 6.87
CA ALA A 8 11.44 1.66 5.52
C ALA A 8 11.90 0.32 4.91
N ASP A 9 12.58 -0.54 5.68
CA ASP A 9 12.97 -1.89 5.23
C ASP A 9 11.76 -2.77 4.89
N GLU A 10 10.71 -2.75 5.72
CA GLU A 10 9.48 -3.50 5.47
C GLU A 10 8.76 -3.04 4.21
N LEU A 11 8.65 -1.73 4.02
CA LEU A 11 8.04 -1.12 2.84
C LEU A 11 8.84 -1.41 1.57
N GLU A 12 10.17 -1.43 1.67
CA GLU A 12 11.05 -1.78 0.57
C GLU A 12 10.91 -3.26 0.17
N LEU A 13 10.77 -4.17 1.14
CA LEU A 13 10.47 -5.58 0.89
C LEU A 13 9.10 -5.75 0.20
N MET A 14 8.10 -4.98 0.62
CA MET A 14 6.79 -4.95 -0.03
C MET A 14 6.88 -4.48 -1.49
N ARG A 15 7.67 -3.44 -1.77
CA ARG A 15 7.93 -2.96 -3.14
C ARG A 15 8.51 -4.06 -4.03
N TYR A 16 9.52 -4.79 -3.55
CA TYR A 16 10.09 -5.90 -4.32
C TYR A 16 9.07 -7.02 -4.53
N SER A 17 8.29 -7.36 -3.50
CA SER A 17 7.25 -8.39 -3.58
C SER A 17 6.19 -8.05 -4.61
N TYR A 18 5.80 -6.78 -4.74
CA TYR A 18 4.91 -6.29 -5.78
C TYR A 18 5.46 -6.54 -7.19
N VAL A 19 6.73 -6.20 -7.43
CA VAL A 19 7.34 -6.39 -8.76
C VAL A 19 7.34 -7.87 -9.16
N TYR A 20 7.72 -8.76 -8.24
CA TYR A 20 7.75 -10.20 -8.52
C TYR A 20 6.35 -10.80 -8.71
N SER A 21 5.39 -10.43 -7.86
CA SER A 21 4.04 -10.99 -7.89
C SER A 21 3.18 -10.41 -9.01
N THR A 22 3.35 -9.15 -9.37
CA THR A 22 2.62 -8.54 -10.49
C THR A 22 3.18 -9.06 -11.81
N THR A 23 4.50 -9.10 -11.98
CA THR A 23 5.11 -9.64 -13.20
C THR A 23 4.83 -11.15 -13.33
N GLY A 24 5.08 -11.93 -12.27
CA GLY A 24 4.86 -13.36 -12.28
C GLY A 24 3.38 -13.76 -12.29
N GLY A 25 2.53 -13.05 -11.54
CA GLY A 25 1.10 -13.31 -11.43
C GLY A 25 0.32 -12.93 -12.69
N VAL A 26 0.64 -11.80 -13.32
CA VAL A 26 0.04 -11.42 -14.62
C VAL A 26 0.48 -12.40 -15.70
N MET A 27 1.77 -12.74 -15.76
CA MET A 27 2.26 -13.74 -16.71
C MET A 27 1.58 -15.09 -16.50
N LEU A 28 1.45 -15.54 -15.25
CA LEU A 28 0.79 -16.80 -14.92
C LEU A 28 -0.69 -16.79 -15.25
N ALA A 29 -1.40 -15.69 -14.95
CA ALA A 29 -2.82 -15.55 -15.23
C ALA A 29 -3.12 -15.55 -16.74
N ALA A 30 -2.18 -15.04 -17.55
CA ALA A 30 -2.27 -15.03 -19.01
C ALA A 30 -1.68 -16.27 -19.71
N HIS A 31 -1.04 -17.19 -18.98
CA HIS A 31 -0.33 -18.31 -19.56
C HIS A 31 -1.28 -19.44 -19.96
N GLU A 32 -1.11 -20.01 -21.16
CA GLU A 32 -1.94 -21.12 -21.65
C GLU A 32 -1.88 -22.37 -20.77
N SER A 33 -0.73 -22.60 -20.13
CA SER A 33 -0.51 -23.71 -19.17
C SER A 33 -0.76 -23.31 -17.71
N ARG A 34 -1.49 -22.23 -17.43
CA ARG A 34 -1.76 -21.73 -16.07
C ARG A 34 -2.15 -22.84 -15.09
N ASP A 35 -3.14 -23.65 -15.43
CA ASP A 35 -3.67 -24.68 -14.53
C ASP A 35 -2.63 -25.76 -14.20
N GLN A 36 -1.78 -26.11 -15.18
CA GLN A 36 -0.65 -27.00 -14.93
C GLN A 36 0.41 -26.38 -14.02
N ILE A 37 0.72 -25.09 -14.22
CA ILE A 37 1.71 -24.39 -13.38
C ILE A 37 1.17 -24.26 -11.94
N MET A 38 -0.08 -23.85 -11.77
CA MET A 38 -0.77 -23.75 -10.47
C MET A 38 -0.79 -25.10 -9.75
N HIS A 39 -1.12 -26.18 -10.46
CA HIS A 39 -1.07 -27.54 -9.92
C HIS A 39 0.34 -27.95 -9.49
N LEU A 40 1.36 -27.63 -10.31
CA LEU A 40 2.76 -27.95 -10.04
C LEU A 40 3.27 -27.28 -8.75
N ILE A 41 2.81 -26.05 -8.47
CA ILE A 41 3.17 -25.31 -7.25
C ILE A 41 2.22 -25.56 -6.07
N GLY A 42 1.26 -26.49 -6.23
CA GLY A 42 0.33 -26.89 -5.17
C GLY A 42 -0.72 -25.83 -4.82
N LEU A 43 -0.98 -24.87 -5.71
CA LEU A 43 -2.04 -23.89 -5.52
C LEU A 43 -3.37 -24.39 -6.10
N PRO A 44 -4.48 -24.24 -5.37
CA PRO A 44 -5.80 -24.58 -5.90
C PRO A 44 -6.17 -23.66 -7.06
N THR A 45 -6.81 -24.23 -8.09
CA THR A 45 -7.30 -23.52 -9.28
C THR A 45 -8.78 -23.14 -9.19
N GLU A 46 -9.48 -23.61 -8.16
CA GLU A 46 -10.90 -23.36 -7.89
C GLU A 46 -11.14 -23.15 -6.39
N GLY A 47 -12.13 -22.32 -6.04
CA GLY A 47 -12.56 -22.09 -4.66
C GLY A 47 -11.57 -21.26 -3.85
N THR A 48 -10.70 -20.48 -4.49
CA THR A 48 -9.68 -19.74 -3.75
C THR A 48 -10.31 -18.49 -3.17
N SER A 49 -10.59 -18.52 -1.86
CA SER A 49 -11.11 -17.36 -1.14
C SER A 49 -10.24 -17.04 0.06
N MET A 50 -9.95 -15.75 0.26
CA MET A 50 -9.33 -15.26 1.49
C MET A 50 -10.39 -14.59 2.35
N MET A 51 -10.47 -14.97 3.62
CA MET A 51 -11.34 -14.31 4.60
C MET A 51 -10.51 -13.30 5.40
N ASN A 52 -10.97 -12.05 5.43
CA ASN A 52 -10.43 -11.00 6.28
C ASN A 52 -11.49 -10.59 7.31
N VAL A 53 -11.15 -10.66 8.61
CA VAL A 53 -12.02 -10.20 9.69
C VAL A 53 -11.70 -8.75 9.99
N ARG A 54 -12.66 -7.86 9.75
CA ARG A 54 -12.52 -6.42 9.99
C ARG A 54 -12.53 -6.11 11.49
N SER A 55 -12.07 -4.91 11.85
CA SER A 55 -12.00 -4.45 13.25
C SER A 55 -13.36 -4.33 13.95
N ASP A 56 -14.46 -4.29 13.21
CA ASP A 56 -15.83 -4.32 13.72
C ASP A 56 -16.38 -5.77 13.89
N GLY A 57 -15.54 -6.78 13.61
CA GLY A 57 -15.91 -8.19 13.66
C GLY A 57 -16.62 -8.68 12.39
N SER A 58 -16.86 -7.83 11.39
CA SER A 58 -17.45 -8.27 10.13
C SER A 58 -16.46 -9.07 9.27
N GLU A 59 -16.94 -10.12 8.64
CA GLU A 59 -16.15 -10.92 7.70
C GLU A 59 -16.20 -10.31 6.30
N HIS A 60 -15.05 -10.25 5.64
CA HIS A 60 -14.93 -9.89 4.24
C HIS A 60 -14.25 -11.02 3.48
N TRP A 61 -14.97 -11.61 2.53
CA TRP A 61 -14.48 -12.68 1.69
C TRP A 61 -13.98 -12.12 0.35
N ILE A 62 -12.70 -12.32 0.08
CA ILE A 62 -12.07 -12.05 -1.21
C ILE A 62 -12.06 -13.36 -1.99
N VAL A 63 -13.05 -13.56 -2.84
CA VAL A 63 -13.08 -14.67 -3.80
C VAL A 63 -12.14 -14.32 -4.95
N LEU A 64 -11.09 -15.12 -5.15
CA LEU A 64 -10.09 -14.90 -6.19
C LEU A 64 -10.52 -15.46 -7.55
N ASP A 65 -11.40 -16.48 -7.57
CA ASP A 65 -11.88 -17.14 -8.78
C ASP A 65 -12.46 -16.15 -9.81
N LYS A 66 -13.12 -15.09 -9.34
CA LYS A 66 -13.69 -14.03 -10.19
C LYS A 66 -12.65 -13.25 -11.01
N TYR A 67 -11.37 -13.29 -10.62
CA TYR A 67 -10.26 -12.68 -11.36
C TYR A 67 -9.66 -13.64 -12.40
N PHE A 68 -10.08 -14.91 -12.39
CA PHE A 68 -9.60 -15.98 -13.27
C PHE A 68 -10.68 -16.53 -14.21
N GLU A 69 -11.92 -16.05 -14.10
CA GLU A 69 -12.99 -16.35 -15.05
C GLU A 69 -12.62 -15.88 -16.46
N PRO A 70 -12.92 -16.66 -17.52
CA PRO A 70 -12.67 -16.26 -18.90
C PRO A 70 -13.57 -15.06 -19.25
N GLY A 71 -13.01 -13.84 -19.30
CA GLY A 71 -13.84 -12.66 -19.56
C GLY A 71 -13.13 -11.32 -19.57
N PRO A 72 -12.28 -10.97 -18.58
CA PRO A 72 -11.49 -9.77 -18.67
C PRO A 72 -10.26 -10.08 -19.53
N GLY A 73 -10.01 -9.32 -20.59
CA GLY A 73 -8.73 -9.39 -21.28
C GLY A 73 -7.56 -9.22 -20.30
N ILE A 74 -6.35 -9.60 -20.70
CA ILE A 74 -5.13 -9.53 -19.87
C ILE A 74 -4.97 -8.16 -19.16
N ASP A 75 -5.43 -7.09 -19.80
CA ASP A 75 -5.40 -5.74 -19.25
C ASP A 75 -6.26 -5.58 -18.00
N ALA A 76 -7.49 -6.10 -17.99
CA ALA A 76 -8.40 -5.98 -16.85
C ALA A 76 -7.98 -6.86 -15.66
N VAL A 77 -7.40 -8.04 -15.93
CA VAL A 77 -6.76 -8.86 -14.88
C VAL A 77 -5.54 -8.14 -14.30
N SER A 78 -4.72 -7.54 -15.17
CA SER A 78 -3.54 -6.77 -14.75
C SER A 78 -3.94 -5.58 -13.90
N GLU A 79 -4.96 -4.82 -14.31
CA GLU A 79 -5.49 -3.68 -13.56
C GLU A 79 -6.00 -4.10 -12.18
N ALA A 80 -6.78 -5.19 -12.09
CA ALA A 80 -7.28 -5.71 -10.82
C ALA A 80 -6.14 -6.13 -9.87
N ILE A 81 -5.10 -6.77 -10.39
CA ILE A 81 -3.90 -7.14 -9.62
C ILE A 81 -3.18 -5.87 -9.13
N MET A 82 -2.98 -4.89 -10.01
CA MET A 82 -2.31 -3.63 -9.68
C MET A 82 -3.08 -2.85 -8.60
N HIS A 83 -4.39 -2.70 -8.73
CA HIS A 83 -5.24 -2.04 -7.74
C HIS A 83 -5.24 -2.78 -6.40
N SER A 84 -5.31 -4.11 -6.41
CA SER A 84 -5.28 -4.91 -5.17
C SER A 84 -3.97 -4.71 -4.40
N TRP A 85 -2.85 -4.68 -5.12
CA TRP A 85 -1.54 -4.41 -4.52
C TRP A 85 -1.39 -2.98 -4.03
N ALA A 86 -1.81 -1.99 -4.82
CA ALA A 86 -1.78 -0.60 -4.42
C ALA A 86 -2.66 -0.36 -3.19
N SER A 87 -3.83 -1.00 -3.10
CA SER A 87 -4.68 -1.03 -1.90
C SER A 87 -3.94 -1.60 -0.69
N LEU A 88 -3.26 -2.74 -0.84
CA LEU A 88 -2.46 -3.34 0.23
C LEU A 88 -1.33 -2.41 0.69
N MET A 89 -0.61 -1.77 -0.25
CA MET A 89 0.44 -0.79 0.05
C MET A 89 -0.10 0.38 0.86
N CYS A 90 -1.22 0.98 0.44
CA CYS A 90 -1.87 2.06 1.16
C CYS A 90 -2.23 1.65 2.59
N LEU A 91 -2.82 0.46 2.78
CA LEU A 91 -3.15 -0.07 4.10
C LEU A 91 -1.90 -0.26 4.97
N THR A 92 -0.86 -0.90 4.43
CA THR A 92 0.35 -1.20 5.19
C THR A 92 1.14 0.05 5.53
N MET A 93 1.40 0.93 4.55
CA MET A 93 2.07 2.21 4.80
C MET A 93 1.33 3.02 5.87
N GLY A 94 0.03 3.22 5.70
CA GLY A 94 -0.75 4.03 6.64
C GLY A 94 -0.86 3.40 8.03
N HIS A 95 -0.93 2.07 8.12
CA HIS A 95 -0.91 1.38 9.40
C HIS A 95 0.43 1.57 10.13
N ARG A 96 1.55 1.34 9.46
CA ARG A 96 2.88 1.50 10.05
C ARG A 96 3.19 2.93 10.46
N LEU A 97 2.84 3.91 9.62
CA LEU A 97 3.02 5.32 9.95
C LEU A 97 2.17 5.71 11.17
N LYS A 98 0.94 5.20 11.29
CA LYS A 98 0.09 5.41 12.46
C LYS A 98 0.71 4.82 13.73
N GLU A 99 1.21 3.59 13.69
CA GLU A 99 1.84 2.92 14.84
C GLU A 99 3.10 3.65 15.31
N SER A 100 3.88 4.18 14.37
CA SER A 100 5.13 4.91 14.68
C SER A 100 4.93 6.30 15.30
N GLY A 101 3.72 6.87 15.21
CA GLY A 101 3.45 8.25 15.63
C GLY A 101 4.05 9.33 14.73
N LEU A 102 4.67 8.97 13.59
CA LEU A 102 5.32 9.91 12.67
C LEU A 102 4.33 10.73 11.81
N SER A 103 3.02 10.58 12.01
CA SER A 103 1.98 10.91 11.01
C SER A 103 1.71 12.41 10.74
N THR A 104 2.55 13.35 11.18
CA THR A 104 2.22 14.79 11.15
C THR A 104 2.64 15.53 9.89
N ARG A 105 3.43 14.90 9.00
CA ARG A 105 3.89 15.53 7.74
C ARG A 105 2.81 15.49 6.66
N PRO A 106 2.79 16.44 5.70
CA PRO A 106 1.80 16.44 4.63
C PRO A 106 1.73 15.14 3.83
N LEU A 107 2.90 14.54 3.55
CA LEU A 107 3.00 13.25 2.87
C LEU A 107 2.34 12.12 3.70
N PHE A 108 2.55 12.11 5.01
CA PHE A 108 2.00 11.08 5.89
C PHE A 108 0.51 11.27 6.16
N GLU A 109 0.04 12.51 6.21
CA GLU A 109 -1.39 12.83 6.20
C GLU A 109 -2.05 12.39 4.89
N PHE A 110 -1.37 12.55 3.74
CA PHE A 110 -1.82 12.01 2.45
C PHE A 110 -1.97 10.48 2.51
N VAL A 111 -0.94 9.76 2.97
CA VAL A 111 -0.99 8.29 3.16
C VAL A 111 -2.12 7.89 4.11
N ARG A 112 -2.34 8.64 5.20
CA ARG A 112 -3.44 8.38 6.14
C ARG A 112 -4.80 8.43 5.45
N HIS A 113 -5.02 9.43 4.58
CA HIS A 113 -6.25 9.54 3.82
C HIS A 113 -6.43 8.40 2.81
N LEU A 114 -5.36 7.99 2.11
CA LEU A 114 -5.43 6.83 1.21
C LEU A 114 -5.77 5.54 1.97
N ARG A 115 -5.08 5.28 3.09
CA ARG A 115 -5.34 4.12 3.96
C ARG A 115 -6.79 4.10 4.44
N ASN A 116 -7.34 5.25 4.82
CA ASN A 116 -8.73 5.35 5.22
C ASN A 116 -9.67 5.09 4.04
N ALA A 117 -9.41 5.67 2.86
CA ALA A 117 -10.22 5.43 1.67
C ALA A 117 -10.31 3.93 1.33
N VAL A 118 -9.18 3.22 1.32
CA VAL A 118 -9.15 1.76 1.10
C VAL A 118 -9.94 1.03 2.18
N ALA A 119 -9.74 1.37 3.45
CA ALA A 119 -10.48 0.76 4.56
C ALA A 119 -12.00 0.97 4.49
N HIS A 120 -12.45 2.04 3.82
CA HIS A 120 -13.85 2.39 3.61
C HIS A 120 -14.37 2.01 2.21
N GLY A 121 -13.78 1.00 1.58
CA GLY A 121 -14.26 0.48 0.28
C GLY A 121 -13.86 1.34 -0.90
N GLU A 122 -12.60 1.79 -0.89
CA GLU A 122 -11.98 2.56 -1.98
C GLU A 122 -12.68 3.90 -2.27
N THR A 123 -13.27 4.50 -1.24
CA THR A 123 -13.94 5.80 -1.32
C THR A 123 -13.43 6.69 -0.21
N PHE A 124 -13.04 7.92 -0.54
CA PHE A 124 -12.56 8.87 0.47
C PHE A 124 -13.65 9.14 1.51
N THR A 125 -13.27 8.97 2.78
CA THR A 125 -14.09 9.32 3.94
C THR A 125 -13.28 10.30 4.80
N ILE A 126 -13.59 11.58 4.68
CA ILE A 126 -12.84 12.71 5.25
C ILE A 126 -13.62 13.32 6.40
N ASP A 127 -13.66 12.59 7.52
CA ASP A 127 -14.38 13.03 8.72
C ASP A 127 -13.53 13.93 9.62
N HIS A 128 -12.21 13.84 9.46
CA HIS A 128 -11.22 14.55 10.27
C HIS A 128 -10.15 15.13 9.36
N TRP A 129 -10.04 16.46 9.36
CA TRP A 129 -9.04 17.22 8.60
C TRP A 129 -8.06 17.88 9.57
N LYS A 130 -6.77 17.53 9.48
CA LYS A 130 -5.74 18.00 10.42
C LYS A 130 -4.66 18.88 9.81
N GLY A 131 -4.58 18.98 8.49
CA GLY A 131 -3.56 19.78 7.80
C GLY A 131 -3.50 19.45 6.32
N THR A 132 -2.50 19.99 5.63
CA THR A 132 -2.25 19.68 4.22
C THR A 132 -2.01 18.19 4.03
N ALA A 133 -2.73 17.56 3.10
CA ALA A 133 -2.47 16.21 2.65
C ALA A 133 -2.06 16.27 1.17
N GLN A 134 -0.77 16.16 0.90
CA GLN A 134 -0.22 16.37 -0.43
C GLN A 134 0.94 15.42 -0.73
N PHE A 135 0.95 14.91 -1.95
CA PHE A 135 2.07 14.22 -2.57
C PHE A 135 2.23 14.72 -4.01
N ASP A 136 3.37 15.35 -4.31
CA ASP A 136 3.62 15.95 -5.63
C ASP A 136 2.47 16.89 -6.05
N HIS A 137 1.82 16.63 -7.18
CA HIS A 137 0.69 17.38 -7.70
C HIS A 137 -0.67 16.90 -7.16
N LEU A 138 -0.71 15.77 -6.44
CA LEU A 138 -1.92 15.21 -5.85
C LEU A 138 -2.17 15.86 -4.48
N ILE A 139 -3.30 16.55 -4.37
CA ILE A 139 -3.71 17.24 -3.15
C ILE A 139 -5.09 16.72 -2.77
N ILE A 140 -5.16 16.04 -1.62
CA ILE A 140 -6.45 15.68 -1.04
C ILE A 140 -6.96 16.93 -0.32
N THR A 141 -8.24 17.22 -0.47
CA THR A 141 -8.94 18.30 0.25
C THR A 141 -10.25 17.76 0.81
N PRO A 142 -10.91 18.44 1.76
CA PRO A 142 -12.22 18.02 2.25
C PRO A 142 -13.28 17.80 1.17
N ASP A 143 -13.19 18.51 0.05
CA ASP A 143 -14.12 18.39 -1.08
C ASP A 143 -14.02 17.05 -1.81
N HIS A 144 -12.97 16.26 -1.55
CA HIS A 144 -12.81 14.92 -2.10
C HIS A 144 -13.61 13.85 -1.33
N ASN A 145 -14.33 14.22 -0.27
CA ASN A 145 -15.17 13.26 0.47
C ASN A 145 -16.21 12.60 -0.45
N GLY A 146 -16.27 11.26 -0.45
CA GLY A 146 -17.14 10.48 -1.33
C GLY A 146 -16.58 10.21 -2.73
N ILE A 147 -15.41 10.75 -3.10
CA ILE A 147 -14.75 10.44 -4.38
C ILE A 147 -14.11 9.03 -4.29
N ARG A 148 -14.20 8.25 -5.37
CA ARG A 148 -13.53 6.95 -5.45
C ARG A 148 -12.02 7.14 -5.56
N LEU A 149 -11.27 6.31 -4.86
CA LEU A 149 -9.81 6.37 -4.79
C LEU A 149 -9.17 6.30 -6.18
N TRP A 150 -9.63 5.35 -7.01
CA TRP A 150 -9.08 5.12 -8.35
C TRP A 150 -9.55 6.13 -9.42
N ASP A 151 -10.52 6.99 -9.08
CA ASP A 151 -10.87 8.16 -9.92
C ASP A 151 -9.92 9.34 -9.63
N PHE A 152 -9.17 9.29 -8.52
CA PHE A 152 -8.27 10.35 -8.07
C PHE A 152 -6.79 10.03 -8.35
N LEU A 153 -6.38 8.77 -8.26
CA LEU A 153 -4.99 8.34 -8.47
C LEU A 153 -4.91 6.97 -9.17
N THR A 154 -3.73 6.68 -9.72
CA THR A 154 -3.41 5.39 -10.35
C THR A 154 -2.60 4.49 -9.41
N ALA A 155 -2.52 3.19 -9.71
CA ALA A 155 -1.59 2.30 -9.02
C ALA A 155 -0.12 2.76 -9.12
N GLY A 156 0.25 3.41 -10.22
CA GLY A 156 1.59 3.99 -10.41
C GLY A 156 1.89 5.12 -9.41
N ASP A 157 0.89 5.95 -9.11
CA ASP A 157 1.03 7.01 -8.10
C ASP A 157 1.26 6.44 -6.70
N VAL A 158 0.63 5.31 -6.38
CA VAL A 158 0.85 4.61 -5.10
C VAL A 158 2.28 4.07 -4.99
N LEU A 159 2.84 3.55 -6.08
CA LEU A 159 4.25 3.10 -6.10
C LEU A 159 5.21 4.27 -5.92
N ALA A 160 4.98 5.38 -6.63
CA ALA A 160 5.78 6.58 -6.47
C ALA A 160 5.67 7.15 -5.04
N LEU A 161 4.48 7.10 -4.45
CA LEU A 161 4.25 7.47 -3.06
C LEU A 161 5.01 6.55 -2.09
N LEU A 162 5.02 5.24 -2.32
CA LEU A 162 5.78 4.28 -1.52
C LEU A 162 7.27 4.63 -1.49
N ASP A 163 7.85 4.95 -2.64
CA ASP A 163 9.25 5.37 -2.74
C ASP A 163 9.51 6.67 -1.96
N ALA A 164 8.60 7.66 -2.07
CA ALA A 164 8.71 8.90 -1.33
C ALA A 164 8.62 8.69 0.19
N VAL A 165 7.72 7.82 0.65
CA VAL A 165 7.58 7.47 2.07
C VAL A 165 8.84 6.76 2.59
N ILE A 166 9.38 5.81 1.83
CA ILE A 166 10.64 5.14 2.19
C ILE A 166 11.76 6.18 2.34
N LEU A 167 11.92 7.09 1.38
CA LEU A 167 12.96 8.12 1.43
C LEU A 167 12.82 9.02 2.67
N GLU A 168 11.61 9.49 2.96
CA GLU A 168 11.31 10.29 4.15
C GLU A 168 11.60 9.55 5.46
N LEU A 169 11.26 8.26 5.55
CA LEU A 169 11.56 7.43 6.71
C LEU A 169 13.06 7.22 6.91
N ARG A 170 13.83 7.05 5.82
CA ARG A 170 15.30 6.97 5.89
C ARG A 170 15.89 8.28 6.38
N ALA A 171 15.39 9.42 5.90
CA ALA A 171 15.82 10.74 6.37
C ALA A 171 15.51 10.93 7.86
N GLU A 172 14.32 10.54 8.31
CA GLU A 172 13.93 10.60 9.72
C GLU A 172 14.78 9.68 10.60
N ALA A 173 15.15 8.49 10.10
CA ALA A 173 16.06 7.59 10.79
C ALA A 173 17.44 8.25 11.02
N VAL A 174 17.99 8.93 10.02
CA VAL A 174 19.27 9.65 10.15
C VAL A 174 19.16 10.78 11.17
N ALA A 175 18.11 11.60 11.07
CA ALA A 175 17.89 12.72 11.98
C ALA A 175 17.70 12.26 13.44
N SER A 176 17.02 11.15 13.66
CA SER A 176 16.85 10.55 14.99
C SER A 176 18.18 10.11 15.58
N ASN A 177 19.02 9.43 14.81
CA ASN A 177 20.35 9.00 15.29
C ASN A 177 21.28 10.18 15.65
N GLN A 178 21.14 11.32 14.98
CA GLN A 178 21.93 12.52 15.29
C GLN A 178 21.45 13.21 16.59
N ARG A 179 20.14 13.18 16.88
CA ARG A 179 19.56 13.73 18.12
C ARG A 179 20.00 12.93 19.36
N ASP A 180 20.16 11.62 19.20
CA ASP A 180 20.55 10.72 20.29
C ASP A 180 22.08 10.62 20.48
N ALA A 181 22.87 11.29 19.63
CA ALA A 181 24.32 11.31 19.77
C ALA A 181 24.73 12.15 20.99
N PRO A 182 25.64 11.64 21.86
CA PRO A 182 26.11 12.42 23.00
C PRO A 182 26.81 13.70 22.53
N SER A 183 26.48 14.82 23.16
CA SER A 183 27.11 16.12 22.88
C SER A 183 28.64 15.98 22.94
N PRO A 184 29.39 16.57 21.99
CA PRO A 184 30.84 16.57 22.06
C PRO A 184 31.26 17.25 23.36
N LEU A 185 32.18 16.59 24.09
CA LEU A 185 32.76 17.12 25.32
C LEU A 185 33.31 18.54 25.05
N PRO A 186 33.14 19.49 25.98
CA PRO A 186 33.72 20.83 25.84
C PRO A 186 35.22 20.69 25.58
N LYS A 187 35.72 21.39 24.56
CA LYS A 187 37.16 21.51 24.36
C LYS A 187 37.72 22.32 25.53
N GLU A 188 38.63 21.71 26.29
CA GLU A 188 39.43 22.37 27.34
C GLU A 188 40.36 23.44 26.75
#